data_AF-A0A8J8BM66-F1
#
_entry.id   AF-A0A8J8BM66-F1
#
_cell.length_a   1.000
_cell.length_b   1.000
_cell.length_c   1.000
_cell.angle_alpha   90.00
_cell.angle_beta   90.00
_cell.angle_gamma   90.00
#
_symmetry.space_group_name_H-M   'P 1'
#
loop_
_entity.id
_entity.type
_entity.pdbx_description
1 polymer ?
#
loop_
_entity_poly.entity_id
_entity_poly.type
_entity_poly.pdbx_seq_one_letter_code
_entity_poly.pdbx_strand_id
1 'polypeptide(L)'
;MLWRVFAVLLVCGCLSNEVVRERFICPDQSIVDNPGDCDFSSVKSGECVCPQEEIDEPEITSLSETVENTSVAHCPPGFRYLASRQSNLFHVCGCFRANRIKPENAIYFKDEVEAIMSGRKPASCFNS
;
A
#
# COMPACT_ATOMS: atom_id res chain seq x y z
N MET A 1 -51.57 33.01 -30.14
CA MET A 1 -50.94 32.34 -31.31
C MET A 1 -49.51 32.85 -31.34
N LEU A 2 -48.43 32.15 -30.99
CA LEU A 2 -47.88 30.86 -31.39
C LEU A 2 -46.72 30.64 -30.38
N TRP A 3 -46.88 29.86 -29.31
CA TRP A 3 -46.38 28.48 -29.19
C TRP A 3 -45.14 28.10 -30.03
N ARG A 4 -44.11 27.62 -29.30
CA ARG A 4 -42.99 26.74 -29.73
C ARG A 4 -41.85 27.50 -30.43
N VAL A 5 -40.58 27.35 -30.06
CA VAL A 5 -39.83 26.07 -30.03
C VAL A 5 -38.77 26.11 -28.92
N PHE A 6 -39.02 25.38 -27.83
CA PHE A 6 -37.97 24.87 -26.95
C PHE A 6 -37.25 23.75 -27.71
N ALA A 7 -36.08 24.03 -28.27
CA ALA A 7 -35.21 23.00 -28.83
C ALA A 7 -34.48 22.30 -27.68
N VAL A 8 -35.18 21.37 -27.02
CA VAL A 8 -34.57 20.39 -26.11
C VAL A 8 -33.80 19.40 -26.98
N LEU A 9 -32.52 19.69 -27.21
CA LEU A 9 -31.55 18.74 -27.74
C LEU A 9 -31.24 17.72 -26.65
N LEU A 10 -32.14 16.74 -26.54
CA LEU A 10 -32.00 15.53 -25.74
C LEU A 10 -30.98 14.63 -26.46
N VAL A 11 -29.69 14.90 -26.23
CA VAL A 11 -28.59 14.04 -26.69
C VAL A 11 -28.63 12.77 -25.84
N CYS A 12 -29.44 11.83 -26.30
CA CYS A 12 -29.43 10.44 -25.85
C CYS A 12 -28.26 9.76 -26.58
N GLY A 13 -27.13 9.57 -25.89
CA GLY A 13 -25.92 9.02 -26.49
C GLY A 13 -25.17 8.08 -25.56
N CYS A 14 -25.51 6.79 -25.66
CA CYS A 14 -24.66 5.62 -25.42
C CYS A 14 -24.01 5.45 -24.03
N LEU A 15 -24.73 4.87 -23.06
CA LEU A 15 -24.10 4.01 -22.05
C LEU A 15 -23.71 2.68 -22.72
N SER A 16 -22.53 2.63 -23.35
CA SER A 16 -21.90 1.35 -23.66
C SER A 16 -21.37 0.78 -22.35
N ASN A 17 -22.01 -0.28 -21.85
CA ASN A 17 -21.45 -1.08 -20.77
C ASN A 17 -20.17 -1.73 -21.31
N GLU A 18 -19.01 -1.14 -21.00
CA GLU A 18 -17.72 -1.78 -21.20
C GLU A 18 -17.68 -3.02 -20.30
N VAL A 19 -17.77 -4.20 -20.92
CA VAL A 19 -17.58 -5.46 -20.21
C VAL A 19 -16.09 -5.55 -19.91
N VAL A 20 -15.71 -5.16 -18.70
CA VAL A 20 -14.37 -5.39 -18.16
C VAL A 20 -14.17 -6.90 -18.09
N ARG A 21 -13.32 -7.45 -18.97
CA ARG A 21 -12.91 -8.85 -18.94
C ARG A 21 -11.57 -8.93 -18.24
N GLU A 22 -11.55 -9.61 -17.10
CA GLU A 22 -10.31 -9.98 -16.42
C GLU A 22 -9.58 -11.01 -17.28
N ARG A 23 -8.29 -10.76 -17.54
CA ARG A 23 -7.42 -11.71 -18.24
C ARG A 23 -6.32 -12.16 -17.29
N PHE A 24 -5.95 -13.42 -17.39
CA PHE A 24 -4.94 -14.05 -16.54
C PHE A 24 -3.68 -14.30 -17.36
N ILE A 25 -2.51 -14.11 -16.75
CA ILE A 25 -1.22 -14.37 -17.38
C ILE A 25 -0.67 -15.67 -16.75
N CYS A 26 -0.44 -16.69 -17.58
CA CYS A 26 0.14 -17.95 -17.16
C CYS A 26 1.68 -17.83 -17.01
N PRO A 27 2.37 -18.80 -16.36
CA PRO A 27 3.83 -18.76 -16.16
C PRO A 27 4.66 -18.76 -17.45
N ASP A 28 4.09 -19.24 -18.55
CA ASP A 28 4.68 -19.21 -19.90
C ASP A 28 4.44 -17.87 -20.63
N GLN A 29 3.88 -16.87 -19.93
CA GLN A 29 3.47 -15.56 -20.44
C GLN A 29 2.30 -15.59 -21.42
N SER A 30 1.60 -16.71 -21.57
CA SER A 30 0.34 -16.75 -22.33
C SER A 30 -0.78 -16.04 -21.57
N ILE A 31 -1.72 -15.43 -22.30
CA ILE A 31 -2.87 -14.72 -21.74
C ILE A 31 -4.12 -15.56 -21.96
N VAL A 32 -4.83 -15.89 -20.89
CA VAL A 32 -6.05 -16.73 -20.92
C VAL A 32 -7.21 -16.02 -20.24
N ASP A 33 -8.44 -16.37 -20.64
CA ASP A 33 -9.67 -15.80 -20.06
C ASP A 33 -10.11 -16.54 -18.77
N ASN A 34 -9.66 -17.79 -18.55
CA ASN A 34 -9.91 -18.52 -17.30
C ASN A 34 -8.62 -19.06 -16.69
N PRO A 35 -8.48 -19.04 -15.35
CA PRO A 35 -7.27 -19.51 -14.67
C PRO A 35 -7.04 -21.04 -14.79
N GLY A 36 -8.06 -21.82 -15.13
CA GLY A 36 -7.95 -23.26 -15.34
C GLY A 36 -7.37 -23.66 -16.69
N ASP A 37 -7.23 -22.71 -17.62
CA ASP A 37 -6.72 -22.97 -18.97
C ASP A 37 -5.19 -22.92 -19.05
N CYS A 38 -4.49 -22.61 -17.94
CA CYS A 38 -3.03 -22.67 -17.89
C CYS A 38 -2.55 -24.14 -17.87
N ASP A 39 -1.77 -24.55 -18.88
CA ASP A 39 -1.16 -25.88 -18.92
C ASP A 39 0.12 -25.93 -18.07
N PHE A 40 -0.02 -26.40 -16.84
CA PHE A 40 1.10 -26.56 -15.90
C PHE A 40 2.02 -27.74 -16.22
N SER A 41 1.67 -28.58 -17.20
CA SER A 41 2.42 -29.81 -17.51
C SER A 41 3.82 -29.55 -18.07
N SER A 42 4.08 -28.32 -18.52
CA SER A 42 5.33 -27.94 -19.18
C SER A 42 6.33 -27.23 -18.27
N VAL A 43 5.96 -26.89 -17.03
CA VAL A 43 6.86 -26.22 -16.09
C VAL A 43 7.83 -27.27 -15.53
N LYS A 44 8.94 -27.50 -16.25
CA LYS A 44 10.10 -28.16 -15.67
C LYS A 44 10.47 -27.40 -14.41
N SER A 45 10.49 -28.10 -13.27
CA SER A 45 10.99 -27.62 -11.98
C SER A 45 12.48 -27.28 -12.12
N GLY A 46 12.76 -26.12 -12.70
CA GLY A 46 14.09 -25.65 -13.03
C GLY A 46 14.18 -24.21 -12.60
N GLU A 47 14.85 -24.03 -11.46
CA GLU A 47 15.53 -22.80 -11.03
C GLU A 47 14.64 -21.56 -10.90
N CYS A 48 14.35 -21.19 -9.65
CA CYS A 48 13.89 -19.87 -9.29
C CYS A 48 14.98 -18.84 -9.65
N VAL A 49 15.03 -18.42 -10.91
CA VAL A 49 15.78 -17.22 -11.29
C VAL A 49 14.91 -16.06 -10.84
N CYS A 50 15.25 -15.45 -9.71
CA CYS A 50 14.69 -14.15 -9.35
C CYS A 50 15.05 -13.19 -10.49
N PRO A 51 14.07 -12.63 -11.23
CA PRO A 51 14.36 -11.54 -12.15
C PRO A 51 14.95 -10.42 -11.30
N GLN A 52 16.19 -10.02 -11.60
CA GLN A 52 16.65 -8.70 -11.17
C GLN A 52 15.85 -7.71 -12.00
N GLU A 53 14.78 -7.19 -11.40
CA GLU A 53 14.08 -6.01 -11.90
C GLU A 53 15.10 -4.87 -11.98
N GLU A 54 15.49 -4.52 -13.21
CA GLU A 54 15.86 -3.13 -13.50
C GLU A 54 14.58 -2.32 -13.29
N ILE A 55 14.47 -1.73 -12.11
CA ILE A 55 13.39 -0.83 -11.74
C ILE A 55 13.64 0.47 -12.50
N ASP A 56 12.96 0.66 -13.62
CA ASP A 56 12.78 1.99 -14.19
C ASP A 56 12.03 2.84 -13.16
N GLU A 57 12.71 3.89 -12.71
CA GLU A 57 12.26 4.92 -11.77
C GLU A 57 10.84 5.42 -12.09
N PRO A 58 9.83 5.21 -11.20
CA PRO A 58 8.60 5.97 -11.31
C PRO A 58 8.83 7.39 -10.78
N GLU A 59 8.58 8.39 -11.64
CA GLU A 59 8.56 9.82 -11.29
C GLU A 59 7.70 10.06 -10.03
N ILE A 60 8.37 10.41 -8.95
CA ILE A 60 7.76 10.70 -7.65
C ILE A 60 7.03 12.05 -7.75
N THR A 61 5.71 12.00 -7.92
CA THR A 61 4.87 13.19 -7.80
C THR A 61 4.85 13.64 -6.35
N SER A 62 5.62 14.70 -6.08
CA SER A 62 5.77 15.35 -4.78
C SER A 62 4.45 15.98 -4.34
N LEU A 63 3.75 15.34 -3.40
CA LEU A 63 2.71 15.97 -2.60
C LEU A 63 3.35 16.57 -1.33
N SER A 64 3.39 17.90 -1.29
CA SER A 64 3.83 18.68 -0.14
C SER A 64 2.79 18.60 0.97
N GLU A 65 3.02 17.79 1.99
CA GLU A 65 2.30 17.89 3.26
C GLU A 65 2.92 19.00 4.11
N THR A 66 2.09 19.99 4.44
CA THR A 66 2.38 21.09 5.35
C THR A 66 2.66 20.56 6.76
N VAL A 67 3.87 20.82 7.23
CA VAL A 67 4.38 20.47 8.56
C VAL A 67 3.70 21.34 9.63
N GLU A 68 2.63 20.83 10.26
CA GLU A 68 2.15 21.38 11.53
C GLU A 68 3.01 20.85 12.68
N ASN A 69 3.95 21.70 13.07
CA ASN A 69 4.98 21.45 14.06
C ASN A 69 4.38 21.53 15.48
N THR A 70 3.75 20.45 15.94
CA THR A 70 3.33 20.30 17.35
C THR A 70 4.20 19.25 18.04
N SER A 71 4.99 19.71 19.02
CA SER A 71 6.09 19.02 19.70
C SER A 71 5.67 17.91 20.69
N VAL A 72 4.70 17.08 20.33
CA VAL A 72 4.57 15.73 20.90
C VAL A 72 5.53 14.85 20.12
N ALA A 73 6.14 13.83 20.73
CA ALA A 73 7.01 12.91 19.98
C ALA A 73 6.17 12.13 18.96
N HIS A 74 5.96 12.76 17.81
CA HIS A 74 5.10 12.27 16.76
C HIS A 74 5.91 11.27 15.95
N CYS A 75 5.33 10.09 15.80
CA CYS A 75 5.73 9.23 14.71
C CYS A 75 5.51 9.98 13.39
N PRO A 76 6.34 9.72 12.37
CA PRO A 76 6.04 10.19 11.03
C PRO A 76 4.62 9.75 10.61
N PRO A 77 3.94 10.53 9.76
CA PRO A 77 2.62 10.17 9.27
C PRO A 77 2.66 8.77 8.63
N GLY A 78 1.61 7.98 8.89
CA GLY A 78 1.51 6.58 8.43
C GLY A 78 2.15 5.53 9.33
N PHE A 79 2.81 5.91 10.42
CA PHE A 79 3.38 4.96 11.39
C PHE A 79 2.63 4.97 12.72
N ARG A 80 2.32 3.78 13.25
CA ARG A 80 1.53 3.61 14.49
C ARG A 80 2.35 3.10 15.66
N TYR A 81 3.50 2.49 15.38
CA TYR A 81 4.38 1.93 16.39
C TYR A 81 5.81 2.41 16.21
N LEU A 82 6.52 2.53 17.32
CA LEU A 82 7.95 2.85 17.33
C LEU A 82 8.71 1.97 18.32
N ALA A 83 9.95 1.65 18.00
CA ALA A 83 10.84 0.88 18.85
C ALA A 83 12.23 1.50 18.88
N SER A 84 13.04 1.11 19.86
CA SER A 84 14.45 1.49 19.93
C SER A 84 15.31 0.40 19.30
N ARG A 85 16.36 0.73 18.54
CA ARG A 85 17.30 -0.29 18.00
C ARG A 85 17.96 -1.10 19.11
N GLN A 86 18.10 -0.51 20.30
CA GLN A 86 18.74 -1.12 21.47
C GLN A 86 17.79 -1.94 22.36
N SER A 87 16.48 -1.85 22.18
CA SER A 87 15.50 -2.63 22.95
C SER A 87 14.84 -3.69 22.08
N ASN A 88 14.26 -4.72 22.70
CA ASN A 88 13.40 -5.69 22.01
C ASN A 88 11.92 -5.36 22.18
N LEU A 89 11.60 -4.12 22.56
CA LEU A 89 10.24 -3.68 22.85
C LEU A 89 9.80 -2.61 21.84
N PHE A 90 8.56 -2.70 21.41
CA PHE A 90 7.90 -1.64 20.63
C PHE A 90 6.77 -0.99 21.44
N HIS A 91 6.54 0.29 21.17
CA HIS A 91 5.57 1.14 21.84
C HIS A 91 4.60 1.71 20.81
N VAL A 92 3.39 2.06 21.25
CA VAL A 92 2.45 2.85 20.46
C VAL A 92 2.94 4.31 20.36
N CYS A 93 2.74 4.94 19.21
CA CYS A 93 3.03 6.37 19.03
C CYS A 93 2.29 7.22 20.08
N GLY A 94 3.00 8.14 20.72
CA GLY A 94 2.47 8.97 21.82
C GLY A 94 2.59 8.38 23.23
N CYS A 95 3.05 7.13 23.39
CA CYS A 95 3.35 6.59 24.72
C CYS A 95 4.48 7.40 25.39
N PHE A 96 4.30 7.81 26.65
CA PHE A 96 5.28 8.61 27.41
C PHE A 96 6.69 8.01 27.42
N ARG A 97 6.81 6.68 27.45
CA ARG A 97 8.10 5.98 27.38
C ARG A 97 8.71 6.04 25.97
N ALA A 98 7.87 6.01 24.95
CA ALA A 98 8.27 6.10 23.56
C ALA A 98 8.87 7.47 23.24
N ASN A 99 8.34 8.54 23.85
CA ASN A 99 8.84 9.92 23.72
C ASN A 99 10.29 10.11 24.25
N ARG A 100 10.85 9.13 24.97
CA ARG A 100 12.23 9.16 25.46
C ARG A 100 13.23 8.53 24.48
N ILE A 101 12.75 7.87 23.43
CA ILE A 101 13.60 7.24 22.41
C ILE A 101 14.15 8.35 21.51
N LYS A 102 15.49 8.41 21.38
CA LYS A 102 16.15 9.35 20.47
C LYS A 102 15.80 9.00 19.03
N PRO A 103 15.56 9.98 18.13
CA PRO A 103 15.13 9.72 16.75
C PRO A 103 16.15 8.87 15.98
N GLU A 104 17.46 9.06 16.22
CA GLU A 104 18.55 8.26 15.63
C GLU A 104 18.48 6.77 15.98
N ASN A 105 17.85 6.45 17.11
CA ASN A 105 17.69 5.09 17.63
C ASN A 105 16.26 4.57 17.40
N ALA A 106 15.38 5.35 16.78
CA ALA A 106 14.00 4.97 16.53
C ALA A 106 13.90 4.08 15.27
N ILE A 107 13.06 3.05 15.36
CA ILE A 107 12.57 2.27 14.23
C ILE A 107 11.05 2.40 14.25
N TYR A 108 10.47 2.77 13.11
CA TYR A 108 9.03 2.98 12.99
C TYR A 108 8.40 1.80 12.24
N PHE A 109 7.21 1.40 12.67
CA PHE A 109 6.41 0.36 12.02
C PHE A 109 5.01 0.88 11.74
N LYS A 110 4.45 0.48 10.59
CA LYS A 110 3.09 0.84 10.19
C LYS A 110 2.08 0.08 11.04
N ASP A 111 2.30 -1.21 11.21
CA ASP A 111 1.39 -2.14 11.87
C ASP A 111 2.06 -2.99 12.95
N GLU A 112 1.24 -3.55 13.85
CA GLU A 112 1.71 -4.41 14.95
C GLU A 112 2.41 -5.66 14.40
N VAL A 113 1.86 -6.25 13.33
CA VAL A 113 2.39 -7.45 12.69
C VAL A 113 3.83 -7.22 12.21
N GLU A 114 4.10 -6.06 11.61
CA GLU A 114 5.44 -5.68 11.16
C GLU A 114 6.42 -5.59 12.34
N ALA A 115 5.98 -4.99 13.45
CA ALA A 115 6.79 -4.89 14.66
C ALA A 115 7.09 -6.28 15.26
N ILE A 116 6.11 -7.19 15.30
CA ILE A 116 6.29 -8.56 15.78
C ILE A 116 7.21 -9.35 14.84
N MET A 117 7.02 -9.24 13.52
CA MET A 117 7.88 -9.88 12.51
C MET A 117 9.33 -9.43 12.60
N SER A 118 9.58 -8.20 13.08
CA SER A 118 10.95 -7.71 13.36
C SER A 118 11.61 -8.34 14.60
N GLY A 119 10.91 -9.25 15.32
CA GLY A 119 11.40 -9.93 16.51
C GLY A 119 11.17 -9.16 17.82
N ARG A 120 10.31 -8.14 17.81
CA ARG A 120 10.05 -7.28 18.97
C ARG A 120 8.77 -7.69 19.70
N LYS A 121 8.71 -7.36 20.98
CA LYS A 121 7.56 -7.64 21.87
C LYS A 121 6.80 -6.36 22.22
N PRO A 122 5.48 -6.41 22.43
CA PRO A 122 4.72 -5.25 22.84
C PRO A 122 5.15 -4.77 24.22
N ALA A 123 5.36 -3.47 24.38
CA ALA A 123 5.63 -2.87 25.67
C ALA A 123 4.37 -2.85 26.57
N SER A 124 4.57 -2.62 27.87
CA SER A 124 3.46 -2.52 28.82
C SER A 124 2.45 -1.40 28.48
N CYS A 125 2.88 -0.36 27.74
CA CYS A 125 1.99 0.72 27.32
C CYS A 125 1.14 0.40 26.08
N PHE A 126 1.15 -0.85 25.61
CA PHE A 126 0.39 -1.26 24.43
C PHE A 126 -1.12 -1.37 24.71
N ASN A 127 -1.52 -1.76 25.93
CA ASN A 127 -2.93 -1.89 26.35
C ASN A 127 -3.42 -0.68 27.18
N SER A 128 -2.74 0.46 27.12
CA SER A 128 -2.97 1.63 27.99
C SER A 128 -3.93 2.64 27.40
#